data_AF-A0A067Q8M0-F1
#
_entry.id   AF-A0A067Q8M0-F1
#
_cell.length_a   1.000
_cell.length_b   1.000
_cell.length_c   1.000
_cell.angle_alpha   90.00
_cell.angle_beta   90.00
_cell.angle_gamma   90.00
#
_symmetry.space_group_name_H-M   'P 1'
#
loop_
_entity.id
_entity.type
_entity.pdbx_description
1 polymer ?
#
loop_
_entity_poly.entity_id
_entity_poly.type
_entity_poly.pdbx_seq_one_letter_code
_entity_poly.pdbx_strand_id
1 'polypeptide(L)'
;MDEFSGYCCVEHGREAVQSGEASACVICERNPQSDQGFCLSCADLVTGEALGISDPNGPSTSNSQGRSWDASSSLSAAEAVRIAEIESQNEQLTKYKSLVSHFQESLTCQICSEIYKQPCSLSPCGHIVCYPCLFKWFTAAVPEGEDPSTFLHMLNKTCPYCRSAVSQKPAEVWNMKAMVQKLVSSGLMEGESSEDGHEGLGERTGNGGDPWKGIFG
;
A
#
# COMPACT_ATOMS: atom_id res chain seq x y z
N MET A 1 -33.64 2.55 -3.16
CA MET A 1 -33.80 3.38 -4.38
C MET A 1 -34.66 4.53 -3.96
N ASP A 2 -34.05 5.48 -3.24
CA ASP A 2 -34.78 6.56 -2.60
C ASP A 2 -35.27 7.54 -3.65
N GLU A 3 -36.58 7.72 -3.57
CA GLU A 3 -37.47 8.40 -4.48
C GLU A 3 -37.24 9.91 -4.38
N PHE A 4 -36.28 10.44 -5.15
CA PHE A 4 -36.14 11.88 -5.35
C PHE A 4 -36.21 12.25 -6.82
N SER A 5 -37.42 12.50 -7.31
CA SER A 5 -37.79 13.81 -7.87
C SER A 5 -39.16 13.71 -8.56
N GLY A 6 -40.23 14.14 -7.87
CA GLY A 6 -41.55 14.35 -8.49
C GLY A 6 -41.60 15.47 -9.54
N TYR A 7 -40.44 16.04 -9.90
CA TYR A 7 -40.30 17.13 -10.86
C TYR A 7 -39.39 16.67 -11.99
N CYS A 8 -39.78 16.97 -13.23
CA CYS A 8 -39.04 16.47 -14.40
C CYS A 8 -37.69 17.17 -14.63
N CYS A 9 -37.38 18.25 -13.91
CA CYS A 9 -36.07 18.89 -13.89
C CYS A 9 -35.88 19.77 -12.63
N VAL A 10 -34.64 20.21 -12.38
CA VAL A 10 -34.27 21.11 -11.27
C VAL A 10 -35.03 22.44 -11.35
N GLU A 11 -35.24 22.97 -12.56
CA GLU A 11 -35.93 24.25 -12.74
C GLU A 11 -37.39 24.18 -12.31
N HIS A 12 -38.13 23.15 -12.74
CA HIS A 12 -39.51 22.94 -12.27
C HIS A 12 -39.59 22.70 -10.76
N GLY A 13 -38.59 22.03 -10.17
CA GLY A 13 -38.51 21.92 -8.72
C GLY A 13 -38.37 23.28 -8.01
N ARG A 14 -37.60 24.22 -8.59
CA ARG A 14 -37.45 25.58 -8.05
C ARG A 14 -38.70 26.42 -8.22
N GLU A 15 -39.36 26.30 -9.37
CA GLU A 15 -40.64 26.97 -9.62
C GLU A 15 -41.70 26.53 -8.61
N ALA A 16 -41.77 25.23 -8.29
CA ALA A 16 -42.68 24.69 -7.27
C ALA A 16 -42.41 25.25 -5.86
N VAL A 17 -41.13 25.52 -5.52
CA VAL A 17 -40.80 26.20 -4.26
C VAL A 17 -41.25 27.66 -4.29
N GLN A 18 -41.05 28.36 -5.41
CA GLN A 18 -41.46 29.76 -5.55
C GLN A 18 -42.97 29.95 -5.57
N SER A 19 -43.72 29.00 -6.13
CA SER A 19 -45.19 28.99 -6.14
C SER A 19 -45.79 28.51 -4.82
N GLY A 20 -44.97 28.01 -3.88
CA GLY A 20 -45.40 27.48 -2.59
C GLY A 20 -46.00 26.07 -2.65
N GLU A 21 -45.87 25.38 -3.77
CA GLU A 21 -46.30 23.99 -3.97
C GLU A 21 -45.33 22.98 -3.34
N ALA A 22 -44.08 23.37 -3.11
CA ALA A 22 -43.06 22.58 -2.43
C ALA A 22 -42.40 23.37 -1.29
N SER A 23 -42.01 22.67 -0.23
CA SER A 23 -41.22 23.28 0.85
C SER A 23 -39.76 23.44 0.42
N ALA A 24 -39.17 24.60 0.75
CA ALA A 24 -37.79 24.92 0.41
C ALA A 24 -36.80 24.20 1.33
N CYS A 25 -35.65 23.79 0.77
CA CYS A 25 -34.51 23.29 1.55
C CYS A 25 -34.07 24.29 2.62
N VAL A 26 -33.92 23.85 3.87
CA VAL A 26 -33.56 24.73 5.00
C VAL A 26 -32.16 25.34 4.90
N ILE A 27 -31.30 24.85 3.99
CA ILE A 27 -29.92 25.36 3.80
C ILE A 27 -29.85 26.37 2.66
N CYS A 28 -30.35 26.02 1.47
CA CYS A 28 -30.22 26.88 0.29
C CYS A 28 -31.47 27.69 -0.03
N GLU A 29 -32.60 27.36 0.60
CA GLU A 29 -33.93 27.97 0.41
C GLU A 29 -34.44 27.99 -1.05
N ARG A 30 -33.75 27.27 -1.95
CA ARG A 30 -33.95 27.38 -3.40
C ARG A 30 -34.55 26.13 -4.01
N ASN A 31 -34.07 24.96 -3.59
CA ASN A 31 -34.47 23.67 -4.16
C ASN A 31 -35.50 23.00 -3.23
N PRO A 32 -36.40 22.15 -3.77
CA PRO A 32 -37.38 21.44 -2.97
C PRO A 32 -36.68 20.52 -1.97
N GLN A 33 -37.17 20.52 -0.74
CA GLN A 33 -36.61 19.69 0.32
C GLN A 33 -37.06 18.23 0.22
N SER A 34 -36.23 17.34 0.74
CA SER A 34 -36.60 15.96 1.09
C SER A 34 -37.36 15.89 2.42
N ASP A 35 -37.84 14.70 2.77
CA ASP A 35 -38.38 14.40 4.10
C ASP A 35 -37.39 14.73 5.24
N GLN A 36 -36.09 14.79 4.93
CA GLN A 36 -35.03 15.16 5.87
C GLN A 36 -34.82 16.68 5.98
N GLY A 37 -35.61 17.51 5.27
CA GLY A 37 -35.51 18.97 5.29
C GLY A 37 -34.44 19.58 4.38
N PHE A 38 -33.66 18.74 3.68
CA PHE A 38 -32.56 19.17 2.81
C PHE A 38 -32.83 18.79 1.35
N CYS A 39 -32.34 19.58 0.38
CA CYS A 39 -32.27 19.15 -1.01
C CYS A 39 -31.03 18.25 -1.22
N LEU A 40 -31.00 17.44 -2.29
CA LEU A 40 -29.89 16.49 -2.54
C LEU A 40 -28.51 17.15 -2.49
N SER A 41 -28.35 18.29 -3.18
CA SER A 41 -27.07 19.01 -3.20
C SER A 41 -26.61 19.49 -1.82
N CYS A 42 -27.55 19.81 -0.92
CA CYS A 42 -27.23 20.22 0.44
C CYS A 42 -27.10 19.02 1.39
N ALA A 43 -27.78 17.91 1.11
CA ALA A 43 -27.61 16.65 1.85
C ALA A 43 -26.19 16.09 1.66
N ASP A 44 -25.64 16.18 0.45
CA ASP A 44 -24.25 15.78 0.17
C ASP A 44 -23.23 16.67 0.88
N LEU A 45 -23.52 17.97 1.06
CA LEU A 45 -22.67 18.88 1.82
C LEU A 45 -22.66 18.53 3.32
N VAL A 46 -23.83 18.27 3.90
CA VAL A 46 -23.96 17.92 5.33
C VAL A 46 -23.35 16.54 5.63
N THR A 47 -23.52 15.58 4.72
CA THR A 47 -22.91 14.25 4.88
C THR A 47 -21.40 14.26 4.58
N GLY A 48 -20.94 15.12 3.67
CA GLY A 48 -19.52 15.35 3.39
C GLY A 48 -18.73 15.92 4.58
N GLU A 49 -19.31 16.86 5.34
CA GLU A 49 -18.71 17.35 6.59
C GLU A 49 -18.64 16.27 7.69
N ALA A 50 -19.60 15.32 7.71
CA ALA A 50 -19.59 14.22 8.67
C ALA A 50 -18.56 13.11 8.35
N LEU A 51 -18.03 13.08 7.11
CA LEU A 51 -17.08 12.05 6.64
C LEU A 51 -15.71 12.59 6.21
N GLY A 52 -15.48 13.91 6.26
CA GLY A 52 -14.15 14.49 6.04
C GLY A 52 -13.59 14.32 4.63
N ILE A 53 -14.45 14.16 3.62
CA ILE A 53 -14.03 14.04 2.21
C ILE A 53 -14.35 15.34 1.48
N SER A 54 -13.34 16.18 1.25
CA SER A 54 -13.44 17.36 0.37
C SER A 54 -13.20 16.96 -1.09
N ASP A 55 -14.16 17.21 -1.98
CA ASP A 55 -14.03 16.99 -3.43
C ASP A 55 -13.40 18.23 -4.13
N PRO A 56 -12.40 18.11 -5.02
CA PRO A 56 -11.61 19.25 -5.50
C PRO A 56 -12.16 20.02 -6.70
N ASN A 57 -13.37 19.76 -7.23
CA ASN A 57 -13.83 20.45 -8.45
C ASN A 57 -15.34 20.74 -8.47
N GLY A 58 -15.74 21.94 -8.05
CA GLY A 58 -17.05 22.52 -8.32
C GLY A 58 -16.95 24.04 -8.53
N PRO A 59 -17.63 24.63 -9.54
CA PRO A 59 -17.48 26.04 -9.87
C PRO A 59 -18.19 26.93 -8.84
N SER A 60 -17.45 27.89 -8.27
CA SER A 60 -17.94 28.82 -7.26
C SER A 60 -18.75 29.96 -7.90
N THR A 61 -20.06 30.03 -7.64
CA THR A 61 -20.83 31.26 -7.83
C THR A 61 -21.44 31.77 -6.53
N SER A 62 -21.00 32.98 -6.18
CA SER A 62 -21.69 34.06 -5.49
C SER A 62 -22.12 33.91 -4.03
N ASN A 63 -21.47 34.74 -3.21
CA ASN A 63 -22.09 35.88 -2.52
C ASN A 63 -23.20 35.57 -1.49
N SER A 64 -22.79 35.49 -0.23
CA SER A 64 -23.62 35.90 0.91
C SER A 64 -22.79 36.77 1.86
N GLN A 65 -23.18 38.04 1.95
CA GLN A 65 -22.79 38.93 3.03
C GLN A 65 -23.40 38.40 4.33
N GLY A 66 -22.57 38.07 5.32
CA GLY A 66 -23.08 37.70 6.63
C GLY A 66 -22.03 37.13 7.56
N ARG A 67 -21.36 38.04 8.29
CA ARG A 67 -20.39 37.82 9.38
C ARG A 67 -18.97 37.51 8.89
N SER A 68 -18.13 38.54 9.01
CA SER A 68 -16.67 38.39 9.04
C SER A 68 -16.30 37.40 10.13
N TRP A 69 -16.03 36.15 9.75
CA TRP A 69 -15.13 35.32 10.51
C TRP A 69 -13.73 35.71 10.06
N ASP A 70 -13.18 36.72 10.73
CA ASP A 70 -11.73 36.93 10.78
C ASP A 70 -11.11 35.72 11.51
N ALA A 71 -11.04 34.60 10.80
CA ALA A 71 -10.17 33.48 11.13
C ALA A 71 -8.75 33.72 10.58
N SER A 72 -8.35 34.99 10.40
CA SER A 72 -6.95 35.37 10.50
C SER A 72 -6.58 35.36 11.98
N SER A 73 -6.59 34.16 12.58
CA SER A 73 -5.96 33.92 13.87
C SER A 73 -4.50 34.34 13.70
N SER A 74 -4.14 35.47 14.30
CA SER A 74 -2.77 35.90 14.42
C SER A 74 -2.02 34.80 15.17
N LEU A 75 -1.40 33.87 14.44
CA LEU A 75 -0.52 32.85 15.00
C LEU A 75 0.49 33.59 15.88
N SER A 76 0.49 33.28 17.17
CA SER A 76 1.47 33.82 18.08
C SER A 76 2.86 33.45 17.57
N ALA A 77 3.85 34.30 17.85
CA ALA A 77 5.23 34.01 17.46
C ALA A 77 5.70 32.61 17.96
N ALA A 78 5.16 32.13 19.08
CA ALA A 78 5.43 30.80 19.61
C ALA A 78 4.78 29.65 18.81
N GLU A 79 3.66 29.88 18.13
CA GLU A 79 3.03 28.92 17.23
C GLU A 79 3.77 28.86 15.89
N ALA A 80 4.18 30.02 15.35
CA ALA A 80 4.99 30.09 14.13
C ALA A 80 6.33 29.33 14.26
N VAL A 81 7.00 29.46 15.42
CA VAL A 81 8.24 28.72 15.70
C VAL A 81 8.01 27.21 15.78
N ARG A 82 6.91 26.76 16.40
CA ARG A 82 6.57 25.33 16.46
C ARG A 82 6.26 24.75 15.09
N ILE A 83 5.57 25.50 14.24
CA ILE A 83 5.28 25.10 12.86
C ILE A 83 6.59 24.90 12.09
N ALA A 84 7.50 25.87 12.14
CA ALA A 84 8.80 25.77 11.46
C ALA A 84 9.65 24.56 11.93
N GLU A 85 9.61 24.24 13.23
CA GLU A 85 10.28 23.05 13.76
C GLU A 85 9.65 21.74 13.24
N ILE A 86 8.32 21.66 13.23
CA ILE A 86 7.59 20.50 12.68
C ILE A 86 7.89 20.32 11.19
N GLU A 87 7.94 21.41 10.41
CA GLU A 87 8.33 21.38 9.00
C GLU A 87 9.74 20.83 8.81
N SER A 88 10.70 21.27 9.64
CA SER A 88 12.07 20.74 9.60
C SER A 88 12.13 19.25 9.95
N GLN A 89 11.39 18.80 10.96
CA GLN A 89 11.31 17.39 11.35
C GLN A 89 10.66 16.53 10.25
N ASN A 90 9.59 17.04 9.62
CA ASN A 90 8.92 16.36 8.50
C ASN A 90 9.84 16.21 7.28
N GLU A 91 10.69 17.20 7.00
CA GLU A 91 11.70 17.10 5.94
C GLU A 91 12.70 15.98 6.23
N GLN A 92 13.19 15.87 7.48
CA GLN A 92 14.08 14.78 7.89
C GLN A 92 13.40 13.42 7.82
N LEU A 93 12.16 13.31 8.31
CA LEU A 93 11.37 12.07 8.22
C LEU A 93 11.19 11.63 6.78
N THR A 94 10.93 12.57 5.86
CA THR A 94 10.83 12.27 4.42
C THR A 94 12.12 11.67 3.87
N LYS A 95 13.28 12.20 4.26
CA LYS A 95 14.60 11.66 3.88
C LYS A 95 14.80 10.24 4.40
N TYR A 96 14.48 9.98 5.67
CA TYR A 96 14.61 8.64 6.25
C TYR A 96 13.63 7.64 5.65
N LYS A 97 12.37 8.04 5.41
CA LYS A 97 11.37 7.20 4.73
C LYS A 97 11.84 6.80 3.33
N SER A 98 12.36 7.76 2.57
CA SER A 98 12.92 7.48 1.25
C SER A 98 14.08 6.50 1.33
N LEU A 99 15.03 6.68 2.26
CA LEU A 99 16.15 5.76 2.45
C LEU A 99 15.68 4.34 2.81
N VAL A 100 14.70 4.21 3.71
CA VAL A 100 14.14 2.91 4.11
C VAL A 100 13.44 2.23 2.94
N SER A 101 12.68 2.98 2.13
CA SER A 101 12.03 2.46 0.92
C SER A 101 13.04 1.90 -0.09
N HIS A 102 14.11 2.65 -0.42
CA HIS A 102 15.18 2.15 -1.29
C HIS A 102 15.89 0.92 -0.69
N PHE A 103 16.08 0.89 0.63
CA PHE A 103 16.69 -0.25 1.30
C PHE A 103 15.79 -1.49 1.24
N GLN A 104 14.48 -1.33 1.44
CA GLN A 104 13.49 -2.37 1.25
C GLN A 104 13.55 -2.96 -0.16
N GLU A 105 13.57 -2.13 -1.20
CA GLU A 105 13.71 -2.57 -2.59
C GLU A 105 14.99 -3.39 -2.82
N SER A 106 16.11 -2.98 -2.20
CA SER A 106 17.39 -3.71 -2.29
C SER A 106 17.38 -5.08 -1.60
N LEU A 107 16.42 -5.31 -0.70
CA LEU A 107 16.22 -6.56 0.02
C LEU A 107 15.06 -7.40 -0.56
N THR A 108 14.53 -7.00 -1.72
CA THR A 108 13.46 -7.71 -2.43
C THR A 108 14.03 -8.65 -3.49
N CYS A 109 13.61 -9.91 -3.42
CA CYS A 109 13.94 -10.92 -4.41
C CYS A 109 13.21 -10.64 -5.71
N GLN A 110 13.96 -10.41 -6.78
CA GLN A 110 13.40 -10.09 -8.10
C GLN A 110 12.68 -11.27 -8.80
N ILE A 111 12.67 -12.46 -8.20
CA ILE A 111 11.92 -13.62 -8.76
C ILE A 111 10.50 -13.67 -8.21
N CYS A 112 10.34 -13.50 -6.90
CA CYS A 112 9.02 -13.52 -6.26
C CYS A 112 8.47 -12.13 -5.95
N SER A 113 9.26 -11.07 -6.12
CA SER A 113 8.93 -9.69 -5.76
C SER A 113 8.63 -9.49 -4.26
N GLU A 114 9.11 -10.41 -3.43
CA GLU A 114 8.96 -10.38 -1.97
C GLU A 114 10.32 -10.16 -1.30
N ILE A 115 10.30 -9.73 -0.03
CA ILE A 115 11.50 -9.65 0.80
C ILE A 115 12.22 -11.02 0.83
N TYR A 116 13.57 -11.02 0.80
CA TYR A 116 14.34 -12.25 0.69
C TYR A 116 14.04 -13.28 1.81
N LYS A 117 13.53 -14.45 1.43
CA LYS A 117 13.37 -15.63 2.30
C LYS A 117 14.57 -16.57 2.11
N GLN A 118 15.43 -16.68 3.12
CA GLN A 118 16.68 -17.47 3.08
C GLN A 118 17.52 -17.16 1.83
N PRO A 119 18.12 -15.96 1.73
CA PRO A 119 18.87 -15.53 0.55
C PRO A 119 20.09 -16.43 0.32
N CYS A 120 20.23 -16.99 -0.89
CA CYS A 120 21.36 -17.82 -1.29
C CYS A 120 22.14 -17.17 -2.44
N SER A 121 23.47 -17.14 -2.31
CA SER A 121 24.40 -16.72 -3.36
C SER A 121 24.75 -17.90 -4.28
N LEU A 122 24.89 -17.60 -5.58
CA LEU A 122 25.19 -18.57 -6.62
C LEU A 122 26.64 -18.44 -7.10
N SER A 123 27.41 -19.54 -7.09
CA SER A 123 28.77 -19.56 -7.65
C SER A 123 28.76 -20.09 -9.09
N PRO A 124 29.47 -19.44 -10.03
CA PRO A 124 30.46 -18.36 -9.84
C PRO A 124 29.91 -16.92 -9.95
N CYS A 125 28.64 -16.73 -10.32
CA CYS A 125 28.14 -15.40 -10.72
C CYS A 125 27.83 -14.42 -9.58
N GLY A 126 27.74 -14.87 -8.33
CA GLY A 126 27.46 -14.05 -7.15
C GLY A 126 26.01 -13.62 -6.92
N HIS A 127 25.11 -13.78 -7.90
CA HIS A 127 23.70 -13.38 -7.75
C HIS A 127 23.01 -14.05 -6.55
N ILE A 128 22.10 -13.31 -5.92
CA ILE A 128 21.38 -13.74 -4.72
C ILE A 128 19.91 -13.98 -5.04
N VAL A 129 19.40 -15.15 -4.68
CA VAL A 129 18.01 -15.60 -4.90
C VAL A 129 17.46 -16.16 -3.58
N CYS A 130 16.16 -16.04 -3.31
CA CYS A 130 15.52 -16.81 -2.24
C CYS A 130 15.73 -18.31 -2.43
N TYR A 131 16.02 -19.05 -1.35
CA TYR A 131 16.03 -20.51 -1.37
C TYR A 131 14.81 -21.14 -2.06
N PRO A 132 13.54 -20.82 -1.71
CA PRO A 132 12.37 -21.44 -2.35
C PRO A 132 12.26 -21.14 -3.84
N CYS A 133 12.56 -19.90 -4.26
CA CYS A 133 12.56 -19.52 -5.67
C CYS A 133 13.62 -20.31 -6.45
N LEU A 134 14.81 -20.45 -5.87
CA LEU A 134 15.91 -21.18 -6.47
C LEU A 134 15.63 -22.68 -6.54
N PHE A 135 15.07 -23.26 -5.49
CA PHE A 135 14.71 -24.68 -5.47
C PHE A 135 13.69 -24.98 -6.57
N LYS A 136 12.59 -24.22 -6.64
CA LYS A 136 11.59 -24.32 -7.71
C LYS A 136 12.21 -24.17 -9.09
N TRP A 137 13.17 -23.27 -9.25
CA TRP A 137 13.89 -23.07 -10.51
C TRP A 137 14.71 -24.30 -10.92
N PHE A 138 15.47 -24.87 -9.99
CA PHE A 138 16.31 -26.05 -10.26
C PHE A 138 15.48 -27.30 -10.52
N THR A 139 14.34 -27.45 -9.85
CA THR A 139 13.50 -28.66 -9.91
C THR A 139 12.31 -28.52 -10.87
N ALA A 140 12.24 -27.48 -11.69
CA ALA A 140 11.07 -27.19 -12.53
C ALA A 140 10.64 -28.32 -13.48
N ALA A 141 11.58 -29.21 -13.85
CA ALA A 141 11.31 -30.36 -14.72
C ALA A 141 11.20 -31.70 -13.96
N VAL A 142 11.36 -31.71 -12.63
CA VAL A 142 11.20 -32.91 -11.80
C VAL A 142 9.71 -33.15 -11.57
N PRO A 143 9.19 -34.38 -11.75
CA PRO A 143 7.80 -34.69 -11.44
C PRO A 143 7.44 -34.38 -9.98
N GLU A 144 6.19 -33.96 -9.75
CA GLU A 144 5.73 -33.63 -8.40
C GLU A 144 5.77 -34.86 -7.48
N GLY A 145 6.28 -34.69 -6.26
CA GLY A 145 6.41 -35.76 -5.27
C GLY A 145 7.68 -36.62 -5.40
N GLU A 146 8.47 -36.43 -6.46
CA GLU A 146 9.73 -37.16 -6.66
C GLU A 146 10.93 -36.47 -5.99
N ASP A 147 11.94 -37.25 -5.59
CA ASP A 147 13.19 -36.73 -5.04
C ASP A 147 14.08 -36.13 -6.14
N PRO A 148 14.38 -34.81 -6.12
CA PRO A 148 15.22 -34.18 -7.14
C PRO A 148 16.62 -34.80 -7.29
N SER A 149 17.15 -35.45 -6.25
CA SER A 149 18.47 -36.08 -6.28
C SER A 149 18.53 -37.31 -7.19
N THR A 150 17.39 -37.91 -7.57
CA THR A 150 17.32 -39.03 -8.51
C THR A 150 17.17 -38.57 -9.97
N PHE A 151 16.78 -37.31 -10.18
CA PHE A 151 16.53 -36.70 -11.50
C PHE A 151 17.59 -35.66 -11.91
N LEU A 152 18.86 -35.87 -11.56
CA LEU A 152 19.93 -34.88 -11.75
C LEU A 152 20.07 -34.33 -13.18
N HIS A 153 19.78 -35.15 -14.18
CA HIS A 153 19.86 -34.78 -15.60
C HIS A 153 18.72 -33.84 -16.05
N MET A 154 17.64 -33.76 -15.28
CA MET A 154 16.50 -32.86 -15.54
C MET A 154 16.62 -31.53 -14.78
N LEU A 155 17.57 -31.41 -13.85
CA LEU A 155 17.71 -30.21 -13.02
C LEU A 155 18.27 -29.03 -13.81
N ASN A 156 17.62 -27.88 -13.68
CA ASN A 156 18.07 -26.63 -14.29
C ASN A 156 19.07 -25.90 -13.39
N LYS A 157 20.33 -26.36 -13.34
CA LYS A 157 21.39 -25.75 -12.51
C LYS A 157 21.98 -24.47 -13.14
N THR A 158 21.13 -23.50 -13.48
CA THR A 158 21.54 -22.21 -14.03
C THR A 158 21.04 -21.06 -13.16
N CYS A 159 21.78 -19.95 -13.12
CA CYS A 159 21.34 -18.74 -12.45
C CYS A 159 20.09 -18.15 -13.14
N PRO A 160 18.98 -17.87 -12.43
CA PRO A 160 17.79 -17.26 -13.02
C PRO A 160 18.06 -15.90 -13.69
N TYR A 161 19.02 -15.13 -13.14
CA TYR A 161 19.35 -13.79 -13.61
C TYR A 161 20.24 -13.78 -14.86
N CYS A 162 21.36 -14.50 -14.81
CA CYS A 162 22.41 -14.41 -15.84
C CYS A 162 22.65 -15.72 -16.59
N ARG A 163 21.91 -16.78 -16.26
CA ARG A 163 22.01 -18.13 -16.87
C ARG A 163 23.36 -18.81 -16.72
N SER A 164 24.30 -18.23 -15.97
CA SER A 164 25.56 -18.89 -15.60
C SER A 164 25.29 -20.24 -14.96
N ALA A 165 26.04 -21.27 -15.36
CA ALA A 165 25.95 -22.59 -14.76
C ALA A 165 26.35 -22.51 -13.28
N VAL A 166 25.48 -23.02 -12.40
CA VAL A 166 25.70 -23.07 -10.96
C VAL A 166 26.42 -24.37 -10.66
N SER A 167 27.71 -24.27 -10.36
CA SER A 167 28.57 -25.44 -10.15
C SER A 167 28.63 -25.88 -8.69
N GLN A 168 28.46 -24.94 -7.77
CA GLN A 168 28.54 -25.19 -6.33
C GLN A 168 27.16 -25.10 -5.69
N LYS A 169 27.02 -25.79 -4.56
CA LYS A 169 25.85 -25.67 -3.70
C LYS A 169 25.59 -24.19 -3.37
N PRO A 170 24.33 -23.70 -3.53
CA PRO A 170 23.96 -22.34 -3.13
C PRO A 170 24.26 -22.09 -1.65
N ALA A 171 24.98 -21.01 -1.36
CA ALA A 171 25.41 -20.66 -0.01
C ALA A 171 24.51 -19.56 0.58
N GLU A 172 23.93 -19.81 1.75
CA GLU A 172 23.12 -18.83 2.45
C GLU A 172 23.94 -17.58 2.84
N VAL A 173 23.36 -16.42 2.57
CA VAL A 173 23.98 -15.10 2.77
C VAL A 173 23.50 -14.55 4.12
N TRP A 174 24.17 -14.97 5.19
CA TRP A 174 23.74 -14.73 6.58
C TRP A 174 23.63 -13.25 6.97
N ASN A 175 24.50 -12.39 6.46
CA ASN A 175 24.41 -10.95 6.68
C ASN A 175 23.15 -10.36 6.00
N MET A 176 22.80 -10.81 4.79
CA MET A 176 21.56 -10.40 4.12
C MET A 176 20.34 -10.86 4.90
N LYS A 177 20.34 -12.10 5.40
CA LYS A 177 19.29 -12.61 6.30
C LYS A 177 19.12 -11.73 7.54
N ALA A 178 20.22 -11.35 8.20
CA ALA A 178 20.16 -10.48 9.37
C ALA A 178 19.61 -9.09 9.03
N MET A 179 19.91 -8.54 7.85
CA MET A 179 19.36 -7.26 7.40
C MET A 179 17.85 -7.34 7.15
N VAL A 180 17.38 -8.39 6.46
CA VAL A 180 15.96 -8.68 6.25
C VAL A 180 15.23 -8.77 7.59
N GLN A 181 15.77 -9.54 8.54
CA GLN A 181 15.18 -9.71 9.87
C GLN A 181 15.02 -8.37 10.59
N LYS A 182 16.06 -7.52 10.58
CA LYS A 182 15.99 -6.19 11.20
C LYS A 182 14.94 -5.29 10.56
N LEU A 183 14.84 -5.30 9.23
CA LEU A 183 13.83 -4.52 8.51
C LEU A 183 12.42 -4.99 8.89
N VAL A 184 12.15 -6.29 8.83
CA VAL A 184 10.85 -6.87 9.19
C VAL A 184 10.49 -6.57 10.65
N SER A 185 11.43 -6.79 11.58
CA SER A 185 11.20 -6.53 13.01
C SER A 185 11.04 -5.04 13.37
N SER A 186 11.46 -4.12 12.49
CA SER A 186 11.32 -2.68 12.73
C SER A 186 9.89 -2.17 12.52
N GLY A 187 9.02 -2.93 11.85
CA GLY A 187 7.67 -2.49 11.48
C GLY A 187 7.66 -1.39 10.41
N LEU A 188 8.79 -1.14 9.74
CA LEU A 188 8.93 -0.09 8.73
C LEU A 188 8.60 -0.56 7.30
N MET A 189 8.06 -1.77 7.12
CA MET A 189 7.55 -2.20 5.81
C MET A 189 6.10 -1.74 5.67
N GLU A 190 5.85 -0.80 4.76
CA GLU A 190 4.51 -0.36 4.39
C GLU A 190 3.95 -1.34 3.35
N GLY A 191 2.90 -2.09 3.70
CA GLY A 191 2.24 -3.06 2.82
C GLY A 191 1.96 -4.40 3.50
N GLU A 192 0.68 -4.68 3.71
CA GLU A 192 0.08 -5.94 4.17
C GLU A 192 0.39 -6.37 5.62
N SER A 193 -0.40 -5.80 6.53
CA SER A 193 -0.90 -6.54 7.69
C SER A 193 -1.80 -7.68 7.20
N SER A 194 -1.19 -8.80 6.84
CA SER A 194 -1.88 -10.08 6.78
C SER A 194 -1.53 -10.82 8.06
N GLU A 195 -2.49 -10.88 8.98
CA GLU A 195 -2.50 -11.82 10.09
C GLU A 195 -2.61 -13.26 9.53
N ASP A 196 -1.57 -13.73 8.86
CA ASP A 196 -1.35 -15.13 8.58
C ASP A 196 0.09 -15.43 8.96
N GLY A 197 0.24 -15.93 10.18
CA GLY A 197 1.41 -16.67 10.59
C GLY A 197 2.68 -15.84 10.74
N HIS A 198 2.99 -15.54 11.99
CA HIS A 198 4.34 -15.76 12.49
C HIS A 198 4.74 -17.24 12.32
N GLU A 199 4.75 -17.75 11.09
CA GLU A 199 5.54 -18.91 10.71
C GLU A 199 6.96 -18.36 10.60
N GLY A 200 7.64 -18.39 11.76
CA GLY A 200 8.95 -17.79 11.96
C GLY A 200 9.87 -18.05 10.78
N LEU A 201 10.56 -16.99 10.32
CA LEU A 201 11.68 -17.01 9.37
C LEU A 201 12.27 -18.41 9.22
N GLY A 202 11.70 -19.18 8.29
CA GLY A 202 11.71 -20.64 8.26
C GLY A 202 12.84 -21.27 9.06
N GLU A 203 12.55 -21.61 10.32
CA GLU A 203 13.27 -22.68 10.97
C GLU A 203 13.07 -23.91 10.07
N ARG A 204 14.18 -24.53 9.69
CA ARG A 204 14.26 -25.59 8.67
C ARG A 204 13.04 -26.48 8.78
N THR A 205 12.18 -26.46 7.76
CA THR A 205 11.04 -27.35 7.66
C THR A 205 11.51 -28.76 7.99
N GLY A 206 10.75 -29.42 8.86
CA GLY A 206 11.12 -30.61 9.62
C GLY A 206 11.74 -31.73 8.78
N ASN A 207 13.07 -31.69 8.68
CA ASN A 207 14.03 -32.78 8.83
C ASN A 207 15.40 -32.13 8.64
N GLY A 208 16.29 -32.18 9.63
CA GLY A 208 17.58 -31.46 9.68
C GLY A 208 18.63 -31.80 8.59
N GLY A 209 18.21 -32.25 7.40
CA GLY A 209 19.05 -32.54 6.25
C GLY A 209 19.43 -31.30 5.44
N ASP A 210 20.42 -31.47 4.58
CA ASP A 210 20.81 -30.51 3.56
C ASP A 210 19.85 -30.61 2.36
N PRO A 211 19.10 -29.55 2.02
CA PRO A 211 18.14 -29.59 0.90
C PRO A 211 18.81 -29.78 -0.47
N TRP A 212 20.12 -29.53 -0.53
CA TRP A 212 20.91 -29.68 -1.75
C TRP A 212 21.64 -31.03 -1.81
N LYS A 213 21.39 -31.92 -0.85
CA LYS A 213 22.04 -33.24 -0.75
C LYS A 213 21.81 -34.05 -2.01
N GLY A 214 22.89 -34.57 -2.59
CA GLY A 214 22.86 -35.38 -3.80
C GLY A 214 22.63 -34.58 -5.09
N ILE A 215 22.24 -33.30 -5.01
CA ILE A 215 22.07 -32.43 -6.18
C ILE A 215 23.42 -31.87 -6.65
N PHE A 216 24.22 -31.37 -5.71
CA PHE A 216 25.56 -30.84 -5.97
C PHE A 216 26.59 -31.86 -5.46
N GLY A 217 27.63 -32.11 -6.27
CA GLY A 217 28.74 -33.02 -5.97
C GLY A 217 29.90 -32.32 -5.28
#